data_AF-A0A4R8WHX7-F1
#
_entry.id   AF-A0A4R8WHX7-F1
#
_cell.length_a   1.000
_cell.length_b   1.000
_cell.length_c   1.000
_cell.angle_alpha   90.00
_cell.angle_beta   90.00
_cell.angle_gamma   90.00
#
_symmetry.space_group_name_H-M   'P 1'
#
loop_
_entity.id
_entity.type
_entity.pdbx_description
1 polymer ?
#
loop_
_entity_poly.entity_id
_entity_poly.type
_entity_poly.pdbx_seq_one_letter_code
_entity_poly.pdbx_strand_id
1 'polypeptide(L)'
;MVTVDRSAAEPSVVPVSPAGTASAPGTANSANPGLSLSTEPELVLLSPDARTRRFDRDDVVVRKGEIALINGHFTPHESMVRDLLAIAHALDAAGIDFLLVRGDHDRPVLAVDRKRRKHITRALAEAFSNDPFYAKPLDGHLTQPLLLADGALTTLRKSSVFRVYRPRIEPIGRLRYGAETAFQFELWFFGEDEIVAPVENSLMRKRMPRGEARETTITLYGRTWRTLQHMFDDLASDVSFDIDMVFSWVDGSSSDFQRERAKRMKAYVVGSGDESDARFRQIDELKYALRSVYMFAPWVRRIFIATDSPAPEWLAEHPRVTIMNSEDFFPDPSVLPTHNSHAVESQLHHIPGLAEHFLYSNDDMFFGRPVGPELFFSPGGVTKFIEASTRIGLGENDPSRSGFENAARVNRALLRERFGKVTTRHLEHTAVPMRKSVLLELEAEFPEDFARTAASQFRSATDISVTNSLYHYYALTTGRAVEQTQARSLYIETTLKLALRQMNKLRKRRDQDMFCLNDGSFPEISDEVRRAAVTEFLEQYFPIVAPWEREAQATVSGTPAATDSVSPGAEFARFGREGQSHRRISAESGELAGAAVAIALGQAPRPA
;
A
#
# COMPACT_ATOMS: atom_id res chain seq x y z
N MET A 1 51.05 19.46 21.20
CA MET A 1 51.13 20.61 22.13
C MET A 1 50.10 20.36 23.21
N VAL A 2 50.59 20.01 24.40
CA VAL A 2 49.93 19.89 25.73
C VAL A 2 48.81 18.86 25.94
N THR A 3 49.22 17.71 26.48
CA THR A 3 48.52 16.84 27.44
C THR A 3 48.64 17.40 28.86
N VAL A 4 47.59 17.31 29.70
CA VAL A 4 47.68 17.07 31.17
C VAL A 4 46.40 16.37 31.68
N ASP A 5 46.59 15.45 32.62
CA ASP A 5 45.69 14.50 33.29
C ASP A 5 45.43 14.87 34.78
N ARG A 6 44.52 14.13 35.45
CA ARG A 6 44.21 13.98 36.92
C ARG A 6 43.18 14.95 37.53
N SER A 7 42.30 14.61 38.49
CA SER A 7 41.91 13.37 39.21
C SER A 7 40.76 13.66 40.22
N ALA A 8 39.88 12.68 40.48
CA ALA A 8 39.22 12.25 41.75
C ALA A 8 38.42 13.21 42.68
N ALA A 9 37.20 12.79 43.08
CA ALA A 9 36.79 12.50 44.48
C ALA A 9 35.27 12.19 44.63
N GLU A 10 34.94 11.06 45.28
CA GLU A 10 33.65 10.76 45.95
C GLU A 10 33.54 11.48 47.31
N PRO A 11 32.35 11.51 47.97
CA PRO A 11 32.02 10.56 49.07
C PRO A 11 30.48 10.31 49.19
N SER A 12 29.88 9.53 50.11
CA SER A 12 30.17 8.35 50.93
C SER A 12 28.80 7.85 51.46
N VAL A 13 28.70 6.56 51.77
CA VAL A 13 27.54 5.87 52.39
C VAL A 13 27.66 5.87 53.94
N VAL A 14 26.72 5.18 54.60
CA VAL A 14 26.78 4.43 55.89
C VAL A 14 25.95 5.10 57.05
N PRO A 15 25.33 4.36 58.02
CA PRO A 15 24.05 3.61 57.97
C PRO A 15 23.20 3.79 59.27
N VAL A 16 22.23 2.89 59.58
CA VAL A 16 21.91 2.27 60.91
C VAL A 16 20.39 1.95 61.05
N SER A 17 20.08 0.67 61.35
CA SER A 17 18.81 0.14 61.93
C SER A 17 19.06 -0.25 63.41
N PRO A 18 18.18 -0.95 64.20
CA PRO A 18 16.78 -1.37 64.07
C PRO A 18 15.93 -1.23 65.39
N ALA A 19 14.73 -1.84 65.37
CA ALA A 19 13.99 -2.49 66.49
C ALA A 19 12.82 -1.75 67.16
N GLY A 20 11.70 -2.48 67.35
CA GLY A 20 10.64 -2.10 68.29
C GLY A 20 9.23 -2.64 68.02
N THR A 21 9.03 -3.91 68.38
CA THR A 21 7.79 -4.70 68.60
C THR A 21 6.44 -4.02 68.93
N ALA A 22 5.39 -4.54 68.27
CA ALA A 22 4.07 -4.97 68.76
C ALA A 22 3.07 -3.99 69.45
N SER A 23 1.92 -3.77 68.80
CA SER A 23 0.58 -4.06 69.39
C SER A 23 -0.53 -4.00 68.33
N ALA A 24 -1.38 -5.03 68.31
CA ALA A 24 -2.76 -5.02 67.79
C ALA A 24 -3.68 -5.07 69.04
N PRO A 25 -4.95 -4.61 69.04
CA PRO A 25 -6.00 -5.05 68.09
C PRO A 25 -7.07 -4.00 67.72
N GLY A 26 -7.94 -4.32 66.75
CA GLY A 26 -9.33 -3.82 66.72
C GLY A 26 -9.87 -3.20 65.43
N THR A 27 -10.37 -4.06 64.54
CA THR A 27 -11.63 -3.94 63.74
C THR A 27 -12.01 -2.61 63.06
N ALA A 28 -12.06 -2.60 61.72
CA ALA A 28 -13.28 -2.32 60.92
C ALA A 28 -13.00 -2.39 59.41
N ASN A 29 -13.90 -3.07 58.69
CA ASN A 29 -13.96 -3.16 57.23
C ASN A 29 -13.90 -1.79 56.52
N SER A 30 -13.02 -1.65 55.52
CA SER A 30 -13.35 -0.90 54.31
C SER A 30 -12.56 -1.48 53.13
N ALA A 31 -13.29 -2.09 52.20
CA ALA A 31 -12.76 -2.52 50.92
C ALA A 31 -12.39 -1.28 50.11
N ASN A 32 -11.09 -1.09 49.85
CA ASN A 32 -10.62 -0.12 48.87
C ASN A 32 -11.04 -0.60 47.48
N PRO A 33 -11.79 0.18 46.67
CA PRO A 33 -12.07 -0.20 45.31
C PRO A 33 -10.74 -0.14 44.53
N GLY A 34 -10.27 -1.30 44.09
CA GLY A 34 -9.11 -1.42 43.23
C GLY A 34 -9.31 -0.60 41.96
N LEU A 35 -8.25 0.07 41.52
CA LEU A 35 -8.19 0.66 40.19
C LEU A 35 -8.43 -0.45 39.15
N SER A 36 -9.63 -0.48 38.60
CA SER A 36 -9.96 -1.26 37.41
C SER A 36 -9.54 -0.45 36.19
N LEU A 37 -8.50 -0.90 35.49
CA LEU A 37 -8.18 -0.40 34.15
C LEU A 37 -9.21 -1.01 33.19
N SER A 38 -10.20 -0.22 32.79
CA SER A 38 -11.12 -0.59 31.71
C SER A 38 -10.31 -0.87 30.44
N THR A 39 -10.53 -2.04 29.85
CA THR A 39 -9.96 -2.49 28.56
C THR A 39 -10.82 -2.11 27.36
N GLU A 40 -11.90 -1.35 27.55
CA GLU A 40 -12.67 -0.84 26.42
C GLU A 40 -11.97 0.40 25.83
N PRO A 41 -11.77 0.47 24.49
CA PRO A 41 -11.31 1.69 23.86
C PRO A 41 -12.34 2.78 24.18
N GLU A 42 -11.93 3.77 24.97
CA GLU A 42 -12.77 4.87 25.40
C GLU A 42 -13.35 5.56 24.16
N LEU A 43 -14.60 5.22 23.83
CA LEU A 43 -15.42 5.93 22.87
C LEU A 43 -15.46 7.37 23.35
N VAL A 44 -14.74 8.26 22.66
CA VAL A 44 -14.91 9.70 22.84
C VAL A 44 -16.25 10.07 22.18
N LEU A 45 -17.35 9.66 22.82
CA LEU A 45 -18.67 10.19 22.56
C LEU A 45 -18.84 11.47 23.37
N LEU A 46 -18.89 12.56 22.61
CA LEU A 46 -19.66 13.77 22.89
C LEU A 46 -19.30 14.54 24.16
N SER A 47 -18.46 15.56 23.98
CA SER A 47 -18.95 16.86 24.45
C SER A 47 -19.95 17.34 23.40
N PRO A 48 -21.21 17.64 23.75
CA PRO A 48 -22.09 18.41 22.87
C PRO A 48 -21.52 19.83 22.77
N ASP A 49 -20.52 19.98 21.90
CA ASP A 49 -19.99 21.28 21.50
C ASP A 49 -21.16 22.08 20.93
N ALA A 50 -21.28 23.35 21.30
CA ALA A 50 -22.27 24.24 20.70
C ALA A 50 -22.17 24.25 19.16
N ARG A 51 -21.00 23.93 18.60
CA ARG A 51 -20.77 23.76 17.16
C ARG A 51 -21.42 22.51 16.57
N THR A 52 -21.50 21.39 17.29
CA THR A 52 -22.12 20.15 16.77
C THR A 52 -23.64 20.19 16.84
N ARG A 53 -24.23 20.94 17.80
CA ARG A 53 -25.70 21.12 17.91
C ARG A 53 -26.38 21.70 16.66
N ARG A 54 -25.61 22.26 15.73
CA ARG A 54 -26.13 22.70 14.43
C ARG A 54 -26.60 21.52 13.58
N PHE A 55 -25.95 20.36 13.73
CA PHE A 55 -26.28 19.15 13.00
C PHE A 55 -27.12 18.25 13.88
N ASP A 56 -28.27 17.81 13.37
CA ASP A 56 -29.11 16.80 14.01
C ASP A 56 -28.55 15.41 13.67
N ARG A 57 -27.40 15.11 14.28
CA ARG A 57 -26.60 13.90 14.06
C ARG A 57 -25.90 13.46 15.33
N ASP A 58 -25.90 12.16 15.60
CA ASP A 58 -25.20 11.52 16.71
C ASP A 58 -23.80 11.03 16.31
N ASP A 59 -23.52 10.90 15.01
CA ASP A 59 -22.27 10.42 14.43
C ASP A 59 -21.23 11.53 14.14
N VAL A 60 -21.34 12.70 14.79
CA VAL A 60 -20.42 13.84 14.58
C VAL A 60 -19.60 14.18 15.82
N VAL A 61 -18.33 14.54 15.61
CA VAL A 61 -17.41 14.99 16.67
C VAL A 61 -16.57 16.18 16.21
N VAL A 62 -16.13 17.03 17.14
CA VAL A 62 -15.21 18.14 16.81
C VAL A 62 -13.77 17.72 16.98
N ARG A 63 -12.96 17.88 15.93
CA ARG A 63 -11.53 17.58 15.98
C ARG A 63 -10.70 18.56 15.16
N LYS A 64 -9.65 19.11 15.79
CA LYS A 64 -8.75 20.12 15.17
C LYS A 64 -9.51 21.33 14.57
N GLY A 65 -10.65 21.70 15.15
CA GLY A 65 -11.46 22.83 14.70
C GLY A 65 -12.47 22.50 13.60
N GLU A 66 -12.48 21.28 13.07
CA GLU A 66 -13.45 20.80 12.09
C GLU A 66 -14.46 19.84 12.75
N ILE A 67 -15.68 19.80 12.22
CA ILE A 67 -16.69 18.81 12.58
C ILE A 67 -16.48 17.60 11.67
N ALA A 68 -16.25 16.44 12.26
CA ALA A 68 -15.92 15.21 11.57
C ALA A 68 -16.99 14.14 11.80
N LEU A 69 -17.27 13.35 10.77
CA LEU A 69 -18.08 12.14 10.89
C LEU A 69 -17.26 11.03 11.55
N ILE A 70 -17.87 10.31 12.49
CA ILE A 70 -17.35 9.03 12.98
C ILE A 70 -17.51 8.02 11.84
N ASN A 71 -16.41 7.48 11.32
CA ASN A 71 -16.43 6.53 10.21
C ASN A 71 -15.47 5.35 10.44
N GLY A 72 -16.04 4.17 10.68
CA GLY A 72 -15.30 2.94 10.91
C GLY A 72 -15.01 2.08 9.68
N HIS A 73 -15.71 2.30 8.56
CA HIS A 73 -15.87 1.24 7.55
C HIS A 73 -15.53 1.65 6.11
N PHE A 74 -15.34 2.94 5.81
CA PHE A 74 -14.87 3.35 4.48
C PHE A 74 -13.39 3.71 4.47
N THR A 75 -12.69 3.19 3.46
CA THR A 75 -11.35 3.61 3.10
C THR A 75 -11.31 5.09 2.72
N PRO A 76 -10.12 5.73 2.71
CA PRO A 76 -9.98 7.08 2.20
C PRO A 76 -10.50 7.25 0.76
N HIS A 77 -10.24 6.25 -0.11
CA HIS A 77 -10.72 6.26 -1.50
C HIS A 77 -12.25 6.19 -1.57
N GLU A 78 -12.89 5.25 -0.88
CA GLU A 78 -14.35 5.13 -0.85
C GLU A 78 -15.01 6.39 -0.28
N SER A 79 -14.42 6.99 0.76
CA SER A 79 -14.90 8.23 1.34
C SER A 79 -14.84 9.40 0.35
N MET A 80 -13.75 9.50 -0.42
CA MET A 80 -13.61 10.49 -1.49
C MET A 80 -14.66 10.28 -2.58
N VAL A 81 -14.86 9.05 -3.04
CA VAL A 81 -15.87 8.73 -4.07
C VAL A 81 -17.28 9.07 -3.60
N ARG A 82 -17.63 8.73 -2.35
CA ARG A 82 -18.94 9.09 -1.76
C ARG A 82 -19.14 10.61 -1.68
N ASP A 83 -18.09 11.36 -1.36
CA ASP A 83 -18.16 12.83 -1.32
C ASP A 83 -18.30 13.45 -2.72
N LEU A 84 -17.55 12.92 -3.70
CA LEU A 84 -17.63 13.32 -5.09
C LEU A 84 -19.04 13.11 -5.65
N LEU A 85 -19.62 11.91 -5.44
CA LEU A 85 -20.97 11.57 -5.90
C LEU A 85 -22.04 12.43 -5.22
N ALA A 86 -21.93 12.67 -3.91
CA ALA A 86 -22.87 13.51 -3.18
C ALA A 86 -22.89 14.94 -3.73
N ILE A 87 -21.71 15.54 -3.96
CA ILE A 87 -21.60 16.89 -4.51
C ILE A 87 -22.13 16.93 -5.95
N ALA A 88 -21.81 15.92 -6.77
CA ALA A 88 -22.33 15.83 -8.13
C ALA A 88 -23.86 15.76 -8.17
N HIS A 89 -24.50 14.94 -7.32
CA HIS A 89 -25.96 14.88 -7.20
C HIS A 89 -26.57 16.21 -6.77
N ALA A 90 -25.96 16.93 -5.83
CA ALA A 90 -26.45 18.24 -5.41
C ALA A 90 -26.38 19.29 -6.54
N LEU A 91 -25.36 19.22 -7.40
CA LEU A 91 -25.25 20.08 -8.58
C LEU A 91 -26.31 19.75 -9.64
N ASP A 92 -26.55 18.46 -9.90
CA ASP A 92 -27.61 18.02 -10.83
C ASP A 92 -28.99 18.48 -10.36
N ALA A 93 -29.30 18.29 -9.07
CA ALA A 93 -30.57 18.69 -8.48
C ALA A 93 -30.81 20.20 -8.58
N ALA A 94 -29.74 21.00 -8.59
CA ALA A 94 -29.78 22.44 -8.78
C ALA A 94 -29.72 22.88 -10.26
N GLY A 95 -29.64 21.94 -11.22
CA GLY A 95 -29.51 22.24 -12.65
C GLY A 95 -28.21 22.97 -12.98
N ILE A 96 -27.12 22.69 -12.27
CA ILE A 96 -25.80 23.29 -12.48
C ILE A 96 -24.96 22.33 -13.31
N ASP A 97 -24.59 22.75 -14.52
CA ASP A 97 -23.66 21.99 -15.36
C ASP A 97 -22.25 21.93 -14.77
N PHE A 98 -21.60 20.78 -14.93
CA PHE A 98 -20.20 20.56 -14.57
C PHE A 98 -19.54 19.53 -15.49
N LEU A 99 -18.22 19.58 -15.54
CA LEU A 99 -17.37 18.57 -16.15
C LEU A 99 -16.63 17.80 -15.06
N LEU A 100 -16.52 16.50 -15.23
CA LEU A 100 -15.51 15.70 -14.53
C LEU A 100 -14.20 15.82 -15.31
N VAL A 101 -13.12 16.13 -14.61
CA VAL A 101 -11.77 16.33 -15.16
C VAL A 101 -10.78 15.52 -14.33
N ARG A 102 -9.69 15.07 -14.96
CA ARG A 102 -8.56 14.41 -14.29
C ARG A 102 -7.50 15.46 -13.94
N GLY A 103 -7.33 15.73 -12.65
CA GLY A 103 -6.24 16.57 -12.15
C GLY A 103 -4.95 15.78 -11.96
N ASP A 104 -3.88 16.46 -11.52
CA ASP A 104 -2.60 15.82 -11.22
C ASP A 104 -2.76 14.65 -10.22
N HIS A 105 -1.94 13.60 -10.41
CA HIS A 105 -1.99 12.36 -9.64
C HIS A 105 -3.39 11.72 -9.59
N ASP A 106 -4.09 11.75 -10.73
CA ASP A 106 -5.38 11.10 -10.98
C ASP A 106 -6.52 11.58 -10.08
N ARG A 107 -6.36 12.75 -9.48
CA ARG A 107 -7.38 13.29 -8.59
C ARG A 107 -8.62 13.71 -9.38
N PRO A 108 -9.82 13.24 -9.02
CA PRO A 108 -11.05 13.71 -9.66
C PRO A 108 -11.26 15.20 -9.40
N VAL A 109 -11.62 15.93 -10.45
CA VAL A 109 -11.91 17.36 -10.43
C VAL A 109 -13.35 17.57 -10.93
N LEU A 110 -14.18 18.26 -10.14
CA LEU A 110 -15.44 18.82 -10.64
C LEU A 110 -15.20 20.27 -11.08
N ALA A 111 -15.28 20.52 -12.37
CA ALA A 111 -15.14 21.84 -12.97
C ALA A 111 -16.52 22.45 -13.26
N VAL A 112 -16.82 23.59 -12.63
CA VAL A 112 -18.10 24.32 -12.75
C VAL A 112 -17.86 25.75 -13.21
N ASP A 113 -18.87 26.37 -13.83
CA ASP A 113 -18.77 27.76 -14.26
C ASP A 113 -18.75 28.72 -13.05
N ARG A 114 -17.65 29.48 -12.94
CA ARG A 114 -17.44 30.54 -11.95
C ARG A 114 -18.54 31.60 -11.96
N LYS A 115 -19.20 31.86 -13.10
CA LYS A 115 -20.34 32.79 -13.18
C LYS A 115 -21.51 32.31 -12.29
N ARG A 116 -21.63 30.99 -12.06
CA ARG A 116 -22.64 30.37 -11.21
C ARG A 116 -22.28 30.34 -9.73
N ARG A 117 -21.16 30.95 -9.28
CA ARG A 117 -20.66 30.85 -7.90
C ARG A 117 -21.73 31.06 -6.82
N LYS A 118 -22.57 32.09 -6.94
CA LYS A 118 -23.65 32.36 -5.96
C LYS A 118 -24.72 31.26 -5.94
N HIS A 119 -25.04 30.71 -7.12
CA HIS A 119 -26.01 29.63 -7.25
C HIS A 119 -25.44 28.35 -6.64
N ILE A 120 -24.19 28.01 -6.97
CA ILE A 120 -23.45 26.87 -6.42
C ILE A 120 -23.42 26.94 -4.89
N THR A 121 -22.98 28.06 -4.31
CA THR A 121 -22.88 28.18 -2.85
C THR A 121 -24.21 28.03 -2.15
N ARG A 122 -25.31 28.52 -2.76
CA ARG A 122 -26.66 28.37 -2.21
C ARG A 122 -27.11 26.91 -2.28
N ALA A 123 -26.99 26.28 -3.45
CA ALA A 123 -27.39 24.90 -3.67
C ALA A 123 -26.66 23.93 -2.72
N LEU A 124 -25.34 24.08 -2.60
CA LEU A 124 -24.54 23.24 -1.70
C LEU A 124 -24.88 23.50 -0.22
N ALA A 125 -25.15 24.75 0.17
CA ALA A 125 -25.54 25.06 1.55
C ALA A 125 -26.89 24.45 1.93
N GLU A 126 -27.85 24.46 1.00
CA GLU A 126 -29.16 23.85 1.19
C GLU A 126 -29.05 22.32 1.25
N ALA A 127 -28.39 21.71 0.26
CA ALA A 127 -28.22 20.26 0.16
C ALA A 127 -27.46 19.65 1.34
N PHE A 128 -26.48 20.37 1.90
CA PHE A 128 -25.62 19.88 2.98
C PHE A 128 -25.82 20.67 4.27
N SER A 129 -27.03 21.20 4.50
CA SER A 129 -27.39 21.92 5.72
C SER A 129 -27.23 21.07 6.98
N ASN A 130 -27.41 19.74 6.87
CA ASN A 130 -27.21 18.77 7.96
C ASN A 130 -25.92 17.94 7.84
N ASP A 131 -25.00 18.24 6.91
CA ASP A 131 -23.76 17.47 6.70
C ASP A 131 -22.52 18.35 6.91
N PRO A 132 -21.46 17.84 7.58
CA PRO A 132 -20.24 18.59 7.82
C PRO A 132 -19.32 18.61 6.59
N PHE A 133 -19.82 19.05 5.44
CA PHE A 133 -18.99 19.27 4.25
C PHE A 133 -18.18 20.56 4.39
N TYR A 134 -16.88 20.46 4.11
CA TYR A 134 -15.97 21.58 4.07
C TYR A 134 -15.44 21.83 2.67
N ALA A 135 -15.21 23.11 2.34
CA ALA A 135 -14.38 23.54 1.23
C ALA A 135 -13.10 24.19 1.78
N LYS A 136 -11.95 23.62 1.42
CA LYS A 136 -10.63 24.18 1.72
C LYS A 136 -10.00 24.76 0.45
N PRO A 137 -9.88 26.09 0.33
CA PRO A 137 -9.20 26.71 -0.81
C PRO A 137 -7.70 26.38 -0.84
N LEU A 138 -7.12 26.31 -2.04
CA LEU A 138 -5.69 26.02 -2.26
C LEU A 138 -4.84 27.27 -2.53
N ASP A 139 -5.23 28.44 -2.00
CA ASP A 139 -4.48 29.70 -2.17
C ASP A 139 -3.35 29.89 -1.13
N GLY A 140 -2.74 28.79 -0.66
CA GLY A 140 -1.66 28.79 0.34
C GLY A 140 -2.14 28.73 1.80
N HIS A 141 -1.26 29.10 2.74
CA HIS A 141 -1.44 28.87 4.19
C HIS A 141 -2.42 29.83 4.90
N LEU A 142 -2.95 30.85 4.20
CA LEU A 142 -3.72 31.92 4.82
C LEU A 142 -5.22 31.62 4.98
N THR A 143 -5.70 30.51 4.43
CA THR A 143 -7.13 30.23 4.34
C THR A 143 -7.54 28.98 5.12
N GLN A 144 -8.55 29.16 5.97
CA GLN A 144 -9.18 28.08 6.73
C GLN A 144 -10.28 27.40 5.90
N PRO A 145 -10.56 26.11 6.12
CA PRO A 145 -11.70 25.42 5.53
C PRO A 145 -13.02 26.03 6.04
N LEU A 146 -14.00 26.17 5.17
CA LEU A 146 -15.34 26.66 5.51
C LEU A 146 -16.39 25.57 5.31
N LEU A 147 -17.44 25.56 6.15
CA LEU A 147 -18.58 24.68 5.97
C LEU A 147 -19.40 25.12 4.74
N LEU A 148 -19.76 24.16 3.89
CA LEU A 148 -20.66 24.43 2.76
C LEU A 148 -22.02 24.95 3.25
N ALA A 149 -22.50 24.44 4.38
CA ALA A 149 -23.73 24.88 5.06
C ALA A 149 -23.75 26.38 5.41
N ASP A 150 -22.60 27.07 5.43
CA ASP A 150 -22.52 28.53 5.67
C ASP A 150 -22.75 29.36 4.40
N GLY A 151 -23.00 28.73 3.25
CA GLY A 151 -23.25 29.46 2.00
C GLY A 151 -22.01 30.12 1.40
N ALA A 152 -20.81 29.67 1.76
CA ALA A 152 -19.55 30.17 1.24
C ALA A 152 -18.50 29.06 1.04
N LEU A 153 -17.74 29.12 -0.06
CA LEU A 153 -16.60 28.22 -0.32
C LEU A 153 -15.28 28.70 0.30
N THR A 154 -15.17 29.99 0.61
CA THR A 154 -13.95 30.66 1.12
C THR A 154 -14.27 32.09 1.53
N THR A 155 -13.44 32.68 2.38
CA THR A 155 -13.46 34.12 2.68
C THR A 155 -12.80 34.96 1.58
N LEU A 156 -11.91 34.36 0.77
CA LEU A 156 -11.22 35.03 -0.32
C LEU A 156 -12.01 34.93 -1.62
N ARG A 157 -12.54 36.05 -2.11
CA ARG A 157 -13.37 36.07 -3.33
C ARG A 157 -12.67 35.54 -4.58
N LYS A 158 -11.33 35.59 -4.64
CA LYS A 158 -10.54 35.20 -5.81
C LYS A 158 -10.24 33.69 -5.87
N SER A 159 -10.43 32.93 -4.78
CA SER A 159 -10.17 31.48 -4.78
C SER A 159 -11.03 30.78 -5.82
N SER A 160 -10.41 29.83 -6.52
CA SER A 160 -11.07 29.06 -7.59
C SER A 160 -10.76 27.57 -7.56
N VAL A 161 -9.92 27.11 -6.64
CA VAL A 161 -9.55 25.70 -6.47
C VAL A 161 -9.75 25.32 -5.02
N PHE A 162 -10.50 24.25 -4.79
CA PHE A 162 -10.90 23.80 -3.46
C PHE A 162 -10.72 22.30 -3.31
N ARG A 163 -10.35 21.85 -2.12
CA ARG A 163 -10.58 20.47 -1.66
C ARG A 163 -11.94 20.44 -0.98
N VAL A 164 -12.85 19.58 -1.45
CA VAL A 164 -14.19 19.44 -0.89
C VAL A 164 -14.34 18.06 -0.26
N TYR A 165 -14.68 18.01 1.02
CA TYR A 165 -14.67 16.77 1.81
C TYR A 165 -15.56 16.87 3.04
N ARG A 166 -15.99 15.71 3.53
CA ARG A 166 -16.43 15.55 4.92
C ARG A 166 -15.25 15.00 5.74
N PRO A 167 -14.74 15.75 6.74
CA PRO A 167 -13.73 15.24 7.65
C PRO A 167 -14.26 13.97 8.30
N ARG A 168 -13.43 12.93 8.38
CA ARG A 168 -13.79 11.66 8.97
C ARG A 168 -12.76 11.21 9.98
N ILE A 169 -13.23 10.55 11.03
CA ILE A 169 -12.40 9.95 12.05
C ILE A 169 -12.85 8.53 12.32
N GLU A 170 -11.91 7.60 12.18
CA GLU A 170 -12.10 6.24 12.62
C GLU A 170 -11.92 6.17 14.14
N PRO A 171 -12.86 5.55 14.90
CA PRO A 171 -12.92 5.64 16.35
C PRO A 171 -11.73 5.00 17.09
N ILE A 172 -11.21 3.86 16.62
CA ILE A 172 -10.18 3.06 17.32
C ILE A 172 -8.80 3.68 17.14
N GLY A 173 -8.30 3.66 15.92
CA GLY A 173 -6.97 4.11 15.52
C GLY A 173 -6.83 5.61 15.35
N ARG A 174 -7.96 6.33 15.38
CA ARG A 174 -8.03 7.77 15.11
C ARG A 174 -7.43 8.11 13.75
N LEU A 175 -7.52 7.17 12.80
CA LEU A 175 -7.22 7.43 11.41
C LEU A 175 -8.14 8.56 10.94
N ARG A 176 -7.56 9.56 10.29
CA ARG A 176 -8.30 10.72 9.79
C ARG A 176 -7.99 10.89 8.33
N TYR A 177 -9.03 11.25 7.61
CA TYR A 177 -8.91 11.67 6.24
C TYR A 177 -9.80 12.92 6.05
N GLY A 178 -9.19 13.92 5.43
CA GLY A 178 -9.78 15.22 5.15
C GLY A 178 -9.27 15.75 3.81
N ALA A 179 -8.91 17.03 3.77
CA ALA A 179 -8.55 17.74 2.53
C ALA A 179 -7.48 17.04 1.68
N GLU A 180 -6.54 16.31 2.27
CA GLU A 180 -5.46 15.61 1.56
C GLU A 180 -5.96 14.46 0.67
N THR A 181 -7.05 13.81 1.09
CA THR A 181 -7.69 12.69 0.37
C THR A 181 -8.89 13.10 -0.47
N ALA A 182 -9.32 14.35 -0.33
CA ALA A 182 -10.52 14.91 -0.97
C ALA A 182 -10.40 15.04 -2.50
N PHE A 183 -11.52 14.98 -3.22
CA PHE A 183 -11.54 15.38 -4.62
C PHE A 183 -11.34 16.91 -4.77
N GLN A 184 -11.06 17.38 -5.99
CA GLN A 184 -10.89 18.80 -6.28
C GLN A 184 -12.19 19.40 -6.83
N PHE A 185 -12.51 20.62 -6.41
CA PHE A 185 -13.61 21.40 -6.97
C PHE A 185 -13.05 22.70 -7.52
N GLU A 186 -13.38 23.01 -8.78
CA GLU A 186 -12.79 24.16 -9.48
C GLU A 186 -13.85 25.06 -10.12
N LEU A 187 -13.63 26.37 -10.00
CA LEU A 187 -14.43 27.40 -10.65
C LEU A 187 -13.72 27.86 -11.92
N TRP A 188 -14.12 27.30 -13.06
CA TRP A 188 -13.59 27.64 -14.37
C TRP A 188 -14.33 28.83 -14.98
N PHE A 189 -13.70 29.54 -15.89
CA PHE A 189 -14.40 30.51 -16.74
C PHE A 189 -14.77 29.84 -18.06
N PHE A 190 -16.07 29.79 -18.36
CA PHE A 190 -16.58 29.37 -19.67
C PHE A 190 -17.02 30.61 -20.45
N GLY A 191 -16.14 31.09 -21.33
CA GLY A 191 -16.39 32.18 -22.28
C GLY A 191 -16.94 31.67 -23.61
N GLU A 192 -17.32 32.60 -24.47
CA GLU A 192 -17.78 32.29 -25.83
C GLU A 192 -16.62 31.77 -26.71
N ASP A 193 -15.45 32.40 -26.60
CA ASP A 193 -14.27 32.05 -27.39
C ASP A 193 -13.26 31.16 -26.66
N GLU A 194 -13.21 31.22 -25.33
CA GLU A 194 -12.22 30.49 -24.52
C GLU A 194 -12.80 29.91 -23.23
N ILE A 195 -12.26 28.75 -22.83
CA ILE A 195 -12.39 28.17 -21.50
C ILE A 195 -11.08 28.39 -20.74
N VAL A 196 -11.17 28.85 -19.50
CA VAL A 196 -10.03 29.09 -18.63
C VAL A 196 -10.17 28.32 -17.32
N ALA A 197 -9.32 27.32 -17.13
CA ALA A 197 -9.12 26.62 -15.88
C ALA A 197 -8.18 27.42 -14.94
N PRO A 198 -8.40 27.36 -13.62
CA PRO A 198 -7.55 28.05 -12.65
C PRO A 198 -6.14 27.43 -12.54
N VAL A 199 -6.03 26.12 -12.77
CA VAL A 199 -4.80 25.32 -12.76
C VAL A 199 -4.72 24.44 -14.00
N GLU A 200 -3.51 23.97 -14.30
CA GLU A 200 -3.30 22.94 -15.32
C GLU A 200 -3.82 21.60 -14.78
N ASN A 201 -4.17 20.69 -15.69
CA ASN A 201 -4.62 19.34 -15.35
C ASN A 201 -3.96 18.33 -16.28
N SER A 202 -4.32 17.04 -16.15
CA SER A 202 -3.63 15.95 -16.87
C SER A 202 -3.66 16.07 -18.38
N LEU A 203 -4.62 16.79 -18.96
CA LEU A 203 -4.77 16.92 -20.42
C LEU A 203 -4.44 18.33 -20.92
N MET A 204 -4.94 19.36 -20.25
CA MET A 204 -4.95 20.72 -20.78
C MET A 204 -4.20 21.72 -19.91
N ARG A 205 -3.53 22.63 -20.60
CA ARG A 205 -3.06 23.92 -20.06
C ARG A 205 -4.24 24.78 -19.60
N LYS A 206 -3.96 25.85 -18.85
CA LYS A 206 -5.00 26.70 -18.24
C LYS A 206 -6.01 27.32 -19.20
N ARG A 207 -5.65 27.51 -20.48
CA ARG A 207 -6.50 28.17 -21.48
C ARG A 207 -6.70 27.25 -22.67
N MET A 208 -7.94 27.14 -23.13
CA MET A 208 -8.35 26.34 -24.27
C MET A 208 -9.40 27.10 -25.09
N PRO A 209 -9.25 27.24 -26.42
CA PRO A 209 -10.31 27.76 -27.28
C PRO A 209 -11.61 26.96 -27.14
N ARG A 210 -12.77 27.63 -27.09
CA ARG A 210 -14.06 26.95 -26.87
C ARG A 210 -14.37 25.93 -27.96
N GLY A 211 -13.97 26.18 -29.21
CA GLY A 211 -14.14 25.26 -30.33
C GLY A 211 -13.31 23.96 -30.24
N GLU A 212 -12.26 23.95 -29.41
CA GLU A 212 -11.42 22.76 -29.15
C GLU A 212 -11.97 21.91 -28.00
N ALA A 213 -12.83 22.47 -27.15
CA ALA A 213 -13.43 21.79 -26.01
C ALA A 213 -14.51 20.77 -26.46
N ARG A 214 -14.06 19.64 -27.01
CA ARG A 214 -14.93 18.55 -27.44
C ARG A 214 -15.41 17.77 -26.22
N GLU A 215 -16.67 17.97 -25.87
CA GLU A 215 -17.29 17.26 -24.75
C GLU A 215 -17.62 15.82 -25.14
N THR A 216 -17.41 14.90 -24.21
CA THR A 216 -17.76 13.48 -24.30
C THR A 216 -18.30 13.00 -22.95
N THR A 217 -18.63 11.72 -22.85
CA THR A 217 -19.07 11.10 -21.61
C THR A 217 -18.22 9.89 -21.26
N ILE A 218 -18.05 9.64 -19.96
CA ILE A 218 -17.42 8.41 -19.42
C ILE A 218 -18.26 7.83 -18.29
N THR A 219 -18.15 6.52 -18.06
CA THR A 219 -18.71 5.88 -16.86
C THR A 219 -17.60 5.65 -15.85
N LEU A 220 -17.74 6.26 -14.68
CA LEU A 220 -16.76 6.19 -13.58
C LEU A 220 -17.51 6.19 -12.25
N TYR A 221 -17.08 5.39 -11.28
CA TYR A 221 -17.70 5.29 -9.96
C TYR A 221 -19.22 5.01 -10.01
N GLY A 222 -19.66 4.16 -10.94
CA GLY A 222 -21.08 3.81 -11.10
C GLY A 222 -21.96 4.93 -11.70
N ARG A 223 -21.37 6.00 -12.22
CA ARG A 223 -22.09 7.15 -12.79
C ARG A 223 -21.55 7.51 -14.18
N THR A 224 -22.44 7.99 -15.06
CA THR A 224 -22.04 8.64 -16.31
C THR A 224 -21.72 10.12 -16.07
N TRP A 225 -20.56 10.57 -16.51
CA TRP A 225 -20.05 11.93 -16.33
C TRP A 225 -19.83 12.61 -17.68
N ARG A 226 -20.14 13.90 -17.77
CA ARG A 226 -19.64 14.75 -18.86
C ARG A 226 -18.17 15.09 -18.62
N THR A 227 -17.37 15.02 -19.66
CA THR A 227 -15.93 15.32 -19.63
C THR A 227 -15.47 15.84 -20.98
N LEU A 228 -14.16 16.03 -21.15
CA LEU A 228 -13.54 16.40 -22.42
C LEU A 228 -12.94 15.17 -23.10
N GLN A 229 -12.91 15.18 -24.44
CA GLN A 229 -12.24 14.16 -25.23
C GLN A 229 -10.81 13.95 -24.74
N HIS A 230 -10.35 12.70 -24.67
CA HIS A 230 -9.02 12.30 -24.17
C HIS A 230 -8.73 12.55 -22.68
N MET A 231 -9.66 13.14 -21.90
CA MET A 231 -9.43 13.44 -20.47
C MET A 231 -9.16 12.20 -19.62
N PHE A 232 -9.76 11.09 -20.03
CA PHE A 232 -9.78 9.82 -19.31
C PHE A 232 -9.50 8.65 -20.26
N ASP A 233 -8.85 8.93 -21.38
CA ASP A 233 -8.26 7.89 -22.22
C ASP A 233 -6.91 7.47 -21.59
N ASP A 234 -6.36 6.34 -22.04
CA ASP A 234 -5.05 5.85 -21.61
C ASP A 234 -3.94 6.78 -22.12
N LEU A 235 -3.38 7.61 -21.23
CA LEU A 235 -2.34 8.58 -21.60
C LEU A 235 -0.97 7.88 -21.62
N ALA A 236 -0.06 8.34 -22.47
CA ALA A 236 1.30 7.81 -22.52
C ALA A 236 2.09 7.95 -21.20
N SER A 237 1.61 8.80 -20.28
CA SER A 237 2.15 8.98 -18.93
C SER A 237 1.55 8.03 -17.89
N ASP A 238 0.59 7.19 -18.27
CA ASP A 238 -0.16 6.36 -17.34
C ASP A 238 0.48 4.99 -17.17
N VAL A 239 0.32 4.43 -15.97
CA VAL A 239 0.60 3.02 -15.72
C VAL A 239 -0.74 2.28 -15.83
N SER A 240 -1.05 1.79 -17.03
CA SER A 240 -2.38 1.21 -17.36
C SER A 240 -2.42 -0.32 -17.41
N PHE A 241 -1.27 -0.99 -17.29
CA PHE A 241 -1.20 -2.45 -17.28
C PHE A 241 -1.66 -3.07 -15.95
N ASP A 242 -2.01 -4.35 -16.00
CA ASP A 242 -2.39 -5.13 -14.82
C ASP A 242 -1.21 -5.27 -13.85
N ILE A 243 -1.44 -4.97 -12.56
CA ILE A 243 -0.48 -5.21 -11.49
C ILE A 243 -1.13 -6.10 -10.43
N ASP A 244 -0.57 -7.30 -10.23
CA ASP A 244 -0.94 -8.19 -9.13
C ASP A 244 -0.01 -8.02 -7.93
N MET A 245 -0.33 -8.65 -6.80
CA MET A 245 0.53 -8.70 -5.63
C MET A 245 0.70 -10.13 -5.16
N VAL A 246 1.93 -10.51 -4.79
CA VAL A 246 2.27 -11.83 -4.25
C VAL A 246 2.83 -11.65 -2.86
N PHE A 247 2.19 -12.29 -1.87
CA PHE A 247 2.69 -12.42 -0.51
C PHE A 247 3.33 -13.80 -0.32
N SER A 248 4.55 -13.87 0.20
CA SER A 248 5.03 -15.11 0.82
C SER A 248 4.69 -15.08 2.31
N TRP A 249 4.03 -16.11 2.81
CA TRP A 249 3.62 -16.20 4.21
C TRP A 249 3.68 -17.64 4.72
N VAL A 250 3.89 -17.80 6.03
CA VAL A 250 3.84 -19.08 6.72
C VAL A 250 3.21 -18.92 8.09
N ASP A 251 2.39 -19.88 8.51
CA ASP A 251 1.90 -19.92 9.88
C ASP A 251 3.01 -20.40 10.82
N GLY A 252 3.74 -19.44 11.40
CA GLY A 252 4.80 -19.72 12.37
C GLY A 252 4.30 -20.38 13.66
N SER A 253 2.99 -20.31 13.95
CA SER A 253 2.36 -20.92 15.14
C SER A 253 1.95 -22.38 14.93
N SER A 254 1.94 -22.86 13.68
CA SER A 254 1.55 -24.23 13.35
C SER A 254 2.50 -25.24 13.99
N SER A 255 1.96 -26.04 14.91
CA SER A 255 2.71 -27.11 15.57
C SER A 255 3.20 -28.16 14.57
N ASP A 256 2.48 -28.35 13.46
CA ASP A 256 2.84 -29.29 12.40
C ASP A 256 4.04 -28.75 11.61
N PHE A 257 4.01 -27.47 11.23
CA PHE A 257 5.13 -26.79 10.59
C PHE A 257 6.38 -26.83 11.47
N GLN A 258 6.24 -26.53 12.77
CA GLN A 258 7.35 -26.56 13.72
C GLN A 258 7.94 -27.97 13.88
N ARG A 259 7.10 -29.01 13.97
CA ARG A 259 7.57 -30.40 14.07
C ARG A 259 8.30 -30.84 12.80
N GLU A 260 7.75 -30.56 11.63
CA GLU A 260 8.39 -30.92 10.35
C GLU A 260 9.70 -30.15 10.14
N ARG A 261 9.72 -28.85 10.44
CA ARG A 261 10.94 -28.04 10.43
C ARG A 261 12.00 -28.61 11.39
N ALA A 262 11.64 -28.88 12.65
CA ALA A 262 12.56 -29.40 13.65
C ALA A 262 13.10 -30.80 13.32
N LYS A 263 12.27 -31.69 12.74
CA LYS A 263 12.72 -33.02 12.26
C LYS A 263 13.80 -32.89 11.20
N ARG A 264 13.61 -31.97 10.25
CA ARG A 264 14.53 -31.78 9.10
C ARG A 264 15.77 -30.97 9.46
N MET A 265 15.66 -30.01 10.39
CA MET A 265 16.81 -29.23 10.88
C MET A 265 17.89 -30.09 11.55
N LYS A 266 17.55 -31.25 12.13
CA LYS A 266 18.53 -32.17 12.74
C LYS A 266 19.59 -32.70 11.76
N ALA A 267 19.36 -32.58 10.46
CA ALA A 267 20.27 -33.02 9.40
C ALA A 267 21.03 -31.86 8.71
N TYR A 268 20.84 -30.60 9.13
CA TYR A 268 21.35 -29.42 8.42
C TYR A 268 22.20 -28.51 9.33
N VAL A 269 23.27 -27.92 8.77
CA VAL A 269 24.04 -26.85 9.42
C VAL A 269 23.37 -25.52 9.08
N VAL A 270 22.87 -24.80 10.09
CA VAL A 270 22.22 -23.49 9.92
C VAL A 270 23.16 -22.36 10.34
N GLY A 271 23.10 -21.24 9.62
CA GLY A 271 23.89 -20.05 9.92
C GLY A 271 23.31 -19.24 11.10
N SER A 272 24.06 -18.26 11.60
CA SER A 272 23.64 -17.40 12.71
C SER A 272 22.30 -16.70 12.42
N GLY A 273 21.35 -16.77 13.35
CA GLY A 273 20.05 -16.09 13.28
C GLY A 273 18.88 -16.95 12.77
N ASP A 274 19.11 -18.21 12.39
CA ASP A 274 18.05 -19.18 12.02
C ASP A 274 17.51 -20.01 13.19
N GLU A 275 18.11 -19.83 14.38
CA GLU A 275 17.80 -20.53 15.64
C GLU A 275 16.84 -19.76 16.58
N SER A 276 16.38 -18.54 16.22
CA SER A 276 15.63 -17.73 17.18
C SER A 276 14.18 -18.18 17.40
N ASP A 277 13.82 -18.43 18.66
CA ASP A 277 12.44 -18.67 19.15
C ASP A 277 11.48 -17.49 18.92
N ALA A 278 12.00 -16.35 18.46
CA ALA A 278 11.22 -15.14 18.16
C ALA A 278 10.35 -15.29 16.89
N ARG A 279 10.76 -16.13 15.92
CA ARG A 279 10.10 -16.28 14.61
C ARG A 279 8.77 -17.07 14.62
N PHE A 280 8.27 -17.53 15.76
CA PHE A 280 7.17 -18.52 15.81
C PHE A 280 5.85 -18.02 16.41
N ARG A 281 5.63 -16.70 16.48
CA ARG A 281 4.49 -16.15 17.22
C ARG A 281 3.71 -15.15 16.38
N GLN A 282 2.76 -15.70 15.62
CA GLN A 282 1.82 -15.02 14.73
C GLN A 282 1.02 -13.92 15.46
N ILE A 283 1.00 -12.72 14.88
CA ILE A 283 0.19 -11.55 15.30
C ILE A 283 -0.86 -11.21 14.22
N ASP A 284 -1.15 -12.17 13.34
CA ASP A 284 -1.95 -11.97 12.14
C ASP A 284 -1.42 -10.82 11.26
N GLU A 285 -0.10 -10.67 11.16
CA GLU A 285 0.56 -9.63 10.36
C GLU A 285 0.04 -9.63 8.92
N LEU A 286 -0.16 -10.82 8.33
CA LEU A 286 -0.76 -10.98 7.00
C LEU A 286 -2.13 -10.30 6.89
N LYS A 287 -2.98 -10.38 7.92
CA LYS A 287 -4.30 -9.71 7.94
C LYS A 287 -4.13 -8.21 7.71
N TYR A 288 -3.22 -7.61 8.46
CA TYR A 288 -2.96 -6.18 8.40
C TYR A 288 -2.18 -5.76 7.15
N ALA A 289 -1.31 -6.63 6.63
CA ALA A 289 -0.63 -6.42 5.36
C ALA A 289 -1.66 -6.34 4.23
N LEU A 290 -2.63 -7.27 4.19
CA LEU A 290 -3.76 -7.22 3.25
C LEU A 290 -4.63 -5.97 3.46
N ARG A 291 -4.99 -5.61 4.70
CA ARG A 291 -5.72 -4.37 4.97
C ARG A 291 -4.96 -3.13 4.46
N SER A 292 -3.63 -3.11 4.55
CA SER A 292 -2.82 -2.03 4.01
C SER A 292 -2.97 -1.91 2.48
N VAL A 293 -3.03 -3.03 1.75
CA VAL A 293 -3.32 -3.05 0.31
C VAL A 293 -4.71 -2.48 0.03
N TYR A 294 -5.73 -2.96 0.77
CA TYR A 294 -7.12 -2.50 0.61
C TYR A 294 -7.26 -0.99 0.82
N MET A 295 -6.59 -0.45 1.84
CA MET A 295 -6.69 0.95 2.21
C MET A 295 -5.85 1.87 1.31
N PHE A 296 -4.69 1.42 0.85
CA PHE A 296 -3.64 2.31 0.33
C PHE A 296 -3.10 1.98 -1.06
N ALA A 297 -3.37 0.79 -1.59
CA ALA A 297 -3.02 0.39 -2.95
C ALA A 297 -4.21 -0.27 -3.67
N PRO A 298 -5.37 0.41 -3.75
CA PRO A 298 -6.61 -0.22 -4.23
C PRO A 298 -6.57 -0.64 -5.71
N TRP A 299 -5.60 -0.13 -6.48
CA TRP A 299 -5.34 -0.44 -7.89
C TRP A 299 -4.73 -1.83 -8.12
N VAL A 300 -4.23 -2.52 -7.08
CA VAL A 300 -3.75 -3.91 -7.17
C VAL A 300 -4.89 -4.79 -7.65
N ARG A 301 -4.70 -5.57 -8.72
CA ARG A 301 -5.78 -6.34 -9.35
C ARG A 301 -6.15 -7.58 -8.52
N ARG A 302 -5.21 -8.52 -8.38
CA ARG A 302 -5.33 -9.75 -7.58
C ARG A 302 -4.19 -9.86 -6.58
N ILE A 303 -4.45 -10.57 -5.50
CA ILE A 303 -3.50 -10.92 -4.46
C ILE A 303 -3.34 -12.43 -4.45
N PHE A 304 -2.12 -12.90 -4.57
CA PHE A 304 -1.73 -14.30 -4.41
C PHE A 304 -0.98 -14.46 -3.10
N ILE A 305 -1.34 -15.44 -2.28
CA ILE A 305 -0.65 -15.76 -1.02
C ILE A 305 0.05 -17.10 -1.25
N ALA A 306 1.35 -17.06 -1.51
CA ALA A 306 2.19 -18.24 -1.65
C ALA A 306 2.48 -18.82 -0.26
N THR A 307 1.83 -19.93 0.07
CA THR A 307 1.95 -20.60 1.36
C THR A 307 1.53 -22.05 1.29
N ASP A 308 2.24 -22.92 2.01
CA ASP A 308 1.80 -24.30 2.28
C ASP A 308 1.06 -24.43 3.62
N SER A 309 0.79 -23.29 4.28
CA SER A 309 0.04 -23.27 5.55
C SER A 309 -1.47 -23.29 5.30
N PRO A 310 -2.26 -23.84 6.22
CA PRO A 310 -3.71 -23.70 6.17
C PRO A 310 -4.12 -22.22 6.09
N ALA A 311 -5.22 -21.95 5.39
CA ALA A 311 -5.80 -20.60 5.33
C ALA A 311 -6.09 -20.08 6.76
N PRO A 312 -5.70 -18.84 7.09
CA PRO A 312 -6.04 -18.25 8.39
C PRO A 312 -7.55 -18.22 8.63
N GLU A 313 -7.99 -18.44 9.87
CA GLU A 313 -9.42 -18.51 10.20
C GLU A 313 -10.18 -17.21 9.87
N TRP A 314 -9.54 -16.06 9.97
CA TRP A 314 -10.15 -14.77 9.64
C TRP A 314 -10.35 -14.56 8.12
N LEU A 315 -9.63 -15.29 7.27
CA LEU A 315 -9.67 -15.13 5.82
C LEU A 315 -10.86 -15.90 5.24
N ALA A 316 -11.66 -15.21 4.44
CA ALA A 316 -12.76 -15.76 3.68
C ALA A 316 -12.37 -15.95 2.21
N GLU A 317 -13.09 -16.83 1.52
CA GLU A 317 -12.96 -16.91 0.05
C GLU A 317 -13.38 -15.58 -0.58
N HIS A 318 -12.55 -15.07 -1.49
CA HIS A 318 -12.80 -13.81 -2.17
C HIS A 318 -12.16 -13.80 -3.57
N PRO A 319 -12.83 -13.30 -4.62
CA PRO A 319 -12.34 -13.39 -6.00
C PRO A 319 -11.01 -12.66 -6.27
N ARG A 320 -10.63 -11.71 -5.40
CA ARG A 320 -9.34 -10.99 -5.49
C ARG A 320 -8.20 -11.61 -4.70
N VAL A 321 -8.45 -12.61 -3.83
CA VAL A 321 -7.42 -13.22 -2.98
C VAL A 321 -7.36 -14.72 -3.28
N THR A 322 -6.19 -15.22 -3.62
CA THR A 322 -5.98 -16.63 -3.96
C THR A 322 -4.81 -17.18 -3.16
N ILE A 323 -5.03 -18.23 -2.38
CA ILE A 323 -3.95 -18.98 -1.75
C ILE A 323 -3.34 -19.90 -2.80
N MET A 324 -2.02 -19.94 -2.88
CA MET A 324 -1.24 -20.76 -3.80
C MET A 324 -0.31 -21.65 -2.97
N ASN A 325 -0.52 -22.97 -3.03
CA ASN A 325 0.42 -23.91 -2.44
C ASN A 325 1.67 -23.99 -3.32
N SER A 326 2.83 -24.35 -2.74
CA SER A 326 4.07 -24.50 -3.48
C SER A 326 3.93 -25.49 -4.65
N GLU A 327 3.14 -26.56 -4.49
CA GLU A 327 2.86 -27.53 -5.55
C GLU A 327 2.15 -26.94 -6.79
N ASP A 328 1.46 -25.82 -6.64
CA ASP A 328 0.72 -25.17 -7.72
C ASP A 328 1.64 -24.35 -8.65
N PHE A 329 2.86 -24.02 -8.22
CA PHE A 329 3.77 -23.15 -8.97
C PHE A 329 5.23 -23.62 -8.99
N PHE A 330 5.64 -24.64 -8.25
CA PHE A 330 6.94 -25.27 -8.44
C PHE A 330 6.91 -26.16 -9.69
N PRO A 331 7.73 -25.90 -10.73
CA PRO A 331 7.80 -26.75 -11.92
C PRO A 331 8.24 -28.18 -11.61
N ASP A 332 9.08 -28.37 -10.59
CA ASP A 332 9.48 -29.67 -10.06
C ASP A 332 8.94 -29.86 -8.64
N PRO A 333 7.82 -30.56 -8.45
CA PRO A 333 7.29 -30.83 -7.11
C PRO A 333 8.16 -31.79 -6.28
N SER A 334 9.15 -32.48 -6.87
CA SER A 334 9.99 -33.45 -6.13
C SER A 334 10.95 -32.80 -5.14
N VAL A 335 11.21 -31.49 -5.29
CA VAL A 335 12.02 -30.71 -4.34
C VAL A 335 11.24 -30.21 -3.13
N LEU A 336 9.91 -30.36 -3.15
CA LEU A 336 9.04 -30.01 -2.04
C LEU A 336 8.98 -31.15 -1.01
N PRO A 337 8.59 -30.84 0.25
CA PRO A 337 8.33 -29.50 0.81
C PRO A 337 9.60 -28.72 1.15
N THR A 338 9.50 -27.39 1.09
CA THR A 338 10.58 -26.47 1.46
C THR A 338 10.22 -25.61 2.67
N HIS A 339 11.22 -25.26 3.49
CA HIS A 339 11.14 -24.26 4.55
C HIS A 339 12.05 -23.06 4.27
N ASN A 340 12.43 -22.89 3.00
CA ASN A 340 13.35 -21.87 2.54
C ASN A 340 12.59 -20.80 1.75
N SER A 341 12.56 -19.57 2.27
CA SER A 341 11.91 -18.47 1.55
C SER A 341 12.59 -18.20 0.21
N HIS A 342 13.93 -18.34 0.10
CA HIS A 342 14.63 -18.15 -1.18
C HIS A 342 14.19 -19.17 -2.24
N ALA A 343 13.90 -20.41 -1.82
CA ALA A 343 13.37 -21.44 -2.72
C ALA A 343 12.00 -21.02 -3.26
N VAL A 344 11.07 -20.63 -2.38
CA VAL A 344 9.73 -20.15 -2.76
C VAL A 344 9.80 -18.90 -3.65
N GLU A 345 10.59 -17.91 -3.24
CA GLU A 345 10.81 -16.64 -3.94
C GLU A 345 11.36 -16.86 -5.36
N SER A 346 12.19 -17.90 -5.56
CA SER A 346 12.74 -18.24 -6.87
C SER A 346 11.73 -18.80 -7.86
N GLN A 347 10.52 -19.17 -7.41
CA GLN A 347 9.51 -19.87 -8.22
C GLN A 347 8.24 -19.03 -8.47
N LEU A 348 8.12 -17.83 -7.87
CA LEU A 348 6.87 -17.05 -7.88
C LEU A 348 6.37 -16.66 -9.27
N HIS A 349 7.25 -16.50 -10.27
CA HIS A 349 6.85 -16.16 -11.64
C HIS A 349 6.06 -17.27 -12.35
N HIS A 350 6.08 -18.49 -11.83
CA HIS A 350 5.30 -19.61 -12.35
C HIS A 350 3.85 -19.64 -11.86
N ILE A 351 3.46 -18.80 -10.89
CA ILE A 351 2.08 -18.73 -10.41
C ILE A 351 1.11 -18.59 -11.60
N PRO A 352 0.15 -19.53 -11.76
CA PRO A 352 -0.83 -19.47 -12.83
C PRO A 352 -1.70 -18.21 -12.75
N GLY A 353 -1.86 -17.53 -13.88
CA GLY A 353 -2.69 -16.32 -13.97
C GLY A 353 -2.06 -15.04 -13.38
N LEU A 354 -0.83 -15.10 -12.87
CA LEU A 354 -0.06 -13.93 -12.44
C LEU A 354 0.19 -12.98 -13.63
N ALA A 355 -0.10 -11.69 -13.43
CA ALA A 355 0.14 -10.64 -14.42
C ALA A 355 1.65 -10.47 -14.74
N GLU A 356 1.93 -9.88 -15.91
CA GLU A 356 3.30 -9.55 -16.32
C GLU A 356 3.99 -8.62 -15.31
N HIS A 357 3.25 -7.69 -14.71
CA HIS A 357 3.75 -6.81 -13.67
C HIS A 357 3.12 -7.20 -12.34
N PHE A 358 3.93 -7.31 -11.30
CA PHE A 358 3.42 -7.62 -9.97
C PHE A 358 4.33 -7.03 -8.89
N LEU A 359 3.78 -6.89 -7.68
CA LEU A 359 4.55 -6.58 -6.48
C LEU A 359 4.79 -7.86 -5.69
N TYR A 360 6.00 -8.06 -5.19
CA TYR A 360 6.30 -9.05 -4.15
C TYR A 360 6.35 -8.38 -2.78
N SER A 361 5.84 -9.05 -1.75
CA SER A 361 5.84 -8.57 -0.37
C SER A 361 5.89 -9.74 0.63
N ASN A 362 6.41 -9.48 1.82
CA ASN A 362 6.19 -10.32 2.99
C ASN A 362 5.00 -9.81 3.80
N ASP A 363 4.58 -10.60 4.79
CA ASP A 363 3.54 -10.25 5.77
C ASP A 363 3.98 -9.17 6.77
N ASP A 364 5.29 -8.96 6.92
CA ASP A 364 5.88 -7.90 7.75
C ASP A 364 6.06 -6.55 7.03
N MET A 365 5.66 -6.45 5.76
CA MET A 365 5.75 -5.26 4.93
C MET A 365 4.37 -4.64 4.69
N PHE A 366 4.25 -3.32 4.91
CA PHE A 366 2.97 -2.62 4.86
C PHE A 366 3.04 -1.34 4.04
N PHE A 367 1.93 -1.00 3.37
CA PHE A 367 1.70 0.36 2.87
C PHE A 367 1.34 1.30 4.04
N GLY A 368 2.00 2.45 4.15
CA GLY A 368 1.81 3.41 5.24
C GLY A 368 0.81 4.53 4.96
N ARG A 369 0.58 4.82 3.68
CA ARG A 369 -0.34 5.86 3.19
C ARG A 369 -0.74 5.53 1.74
N PRO A 370 -1.77 6.18 1.17
CA PRO A 370 -2.13 5.95 -0.22
C PRO A 370 -0.95 6.16 -1.17
N VAL A 371 -0.72 5.20 -2.05
CA VAL A 371 0.32 5.21 -3.09
C VAL A 371 -0.27 4.86 -4.45
N GLY A 372 0.30 5.41 -5.53
CA GLY A 372 -0.06 5.05 -6.91
C GLY A 372 0.95 4.06 -7.53
N PRO A 373 0.57 3.40 -8.64
CA PRO A 373 1.44 2.44 -9.34
C PRO A 373 2.73 3.06 -9.89
N GLU A 374 2.74 4.37 -10.12
CA GLU A 374 3.90 5.14 -10.57
C GLU A 374 5.06 5.16 -9.56
N LEU A 375 4.79 4.84 -8.28
CA LEU A 375 5.83 4.64 -7.28
C LEU A 375 6.72 3.44 -7.63
N PHE A 376 6.14 2.42 -8.27
CA PHE A 376 6.71 1.11 -8.53
C PHE A 376 7.12 0.90 -10.00
N PHE A 377 6.40 1.53 -10.93
CA PHE A 377 6.64 1.37 -12.36
C PHE A 377 6.69 2.70 -13.09
N SER A 378 7.38 2.73 -14.23
CA SER A 378 7.16 3.75 -15.26
C SER A 378 6.01 3.34 -16.19
N PRO A 379 5.43 4.28 -16.95
CA PRO A 379 4.44 3.96 -18.00
C PRO A 379 4.94 2.93 -19.01
N GLY A 380 6.25 2.93 -19.29
CA GLY A 380 6.89 1.96 -20.18
C GLY A 380 7.23 0.60 -19.52
N GLY A 381 6.78 0.34 -18.30
CA GLY A 381 7.03 -0.92 -17.59
C GLY A 381 8.44 -1.06 -17.01
N VAL A 382 9.15 0.05 -16.77
CA VAL A 382 10.44 0.02 -16.03
C VAL A 382 10.16 -0.08 -14.55
N THR A 383 10.74 -1.07 -13.86
CA THR A 383 10.53 -1.26 -12.41
C THR A 383 11.36 -0.26 -11.59
N LYS A 384 10.85 0.19 -10.45
CA LYS A 384 11.52 1.17 -9.58
C LYS A 384 11.71 0.58 -8.17
N PHE A 385 12.95 0.27 -7.79
CA PHE A 385 13.26 -0.36 -6.50
C PHE A 385 13.99 0.59 -5.56
N ILE A 386 13.91 0.38 -4.24
CA ILE A 386 14.50 1.27 -3.25
C ILE A 386 15.79 0.65 -2.70
N GLU A 387 16.92 1.32 -2.89
CA GLU A 387 18.19 0.91 -2.26
C GLU A 387 18.19 1.25 -0.77
N ALA A 388 18.67 0.32 0.06
CA ALA A 388 18.95 0.59 1.44
C ALA A 388 20.28 1.33 1.61
N SER A 389 20.41 2.05 2.71
CA SER A 389 21.69 2.63 3.12
C SER A 389 22.74 1.55 3.49
N THR A 390 22.28 0.37 3.94
CA THR A 390 23.09 -0.77 4.36
C THR A 390 23.95 -1.31 3.22
N ARG A 391 25.24 -1.52 3.50
CA ARG A 391 26.22 -2.05 2.54
C ARG A 391 26.29 -3.56 2.63
N ILE A 392 26.36 -4.23 1.47
CA ILE A 392 26.65 -5.66 1.42
C ILE A 392 28.13 -5.86 1.79
N GLY A 393 28.39 -6.66 2.82
CA GLY A 393 29.75 -6.89 3.31
C GLY A 393 30.70 -7.47 2.25
N LEU A 394 32.01 -7.29 2.46
CA LEU A 394 33.06 -7.78 1.56
C LEU A 394 33.35 -9.27 1.78
N GLY A 395 34.17 -9.83 0.89
CA GLY A 395 34.62 -11.22 0.93
C GLY A 395 33.65 -12.21 0.29
N GLU A 396 34.06 -13.47 0.29
CA GLU A 396 33.30 -14.62 -0.20
C GLU A 396 32.30 -15.12 0.85
N ASN A 397 31.47 -16.10 0.49
CA ASN A 397 30.45 -16.69 1.37
C ASN A 397 31.09 -17.42 2.55
N ASP A 398 30.34 -17.50 3.65
CA ASP A 398 30.79 -18.13 4.88
C ASP A 398 29.60 -18.86 5.51
N PRO A 399 29.67 -20.18 5.68
CA PRO A 399 28.57 -20.97 6.24
C PRO A 399 28.12 -20.52 7.64
N SER A 400 28.95 -19.80 8.39
CA SER A 400 28.57 -19.27 9.71
C SER A 400 27.65 -18.04 9.64
N ARG A 401 27.56 -17.36 8.50
CA ARG A 401 26.73 -16.15 8.30
C ARG A 401 25.28 -16.51 8.00
N SER A 402 24.39 -15.54 8.21
CA SER A 402 22.98 -15.69 7.85
C SER A 402 22.80 -15.96 6.34
N GLY A 403 21.74 -16.69 5.99
CA GLY A 403 21.40 -16.95 4.58
C GLY A 403 21.21 -15.66 3.76
N PHE A 404 20.69 -14.59 4.38
CA PHE A 404 20.55 -13.28 3.75
C PHE A 404 21.89 -12.66 3.34
N GLU A 405 22.88 -12.67 4.24
CA GLU A 405 24.22 -12.12 3.97
C GLU A 405 24.97 -12.92 2.91
N ASN A 406 24.81 -14.26 2.92
CA ASN A 406 25.41 -15.13 1.92
C ASN A 406 24.75 -14.96 0.55
N ALA A 407 23.42 -14.94 0.48
CA ALA A 407 22.71 -14.79 -0.79
C ALA A 407 23.04 -13.47 -1.50
N ALA A 408 23.19 -12.37 -0.75
CA ALA A 408 23.62 -11.09 -1.32
C ALA A 408 25.01 -11.17 -2.00
N ARG A 409 25.92 -12.00 -1.48
CA ARG A 409 27.25 -12.24 -2.05
C ARG A 409 27.22 -13.20 -3.24
N VAL A 410 26.38 -14.24 -3.21
CA VAL A 410 26.11 -15.10 -4.37
C VAL A 410 25.60 -14.23 -5.52
N ASN A 411 24.56 -13.44 -5.28
CA ASN A 411 23.97 -12.54 -6.26
C ASN A 411 25.00 -11.57 -6.85
N ARG A 412 25.86 -10.98 -6.00
CA ARG A 412 26.95 -10.11 -6.45
C ARG A 412 27.92 -10.84 -7.37
N ALA A 413 28.30 -12.07 -7.03
CA ALA A 413 29.24 -12.87 -7.83
C ALA A 413 28.67 -13.12 -9.23
N LEU A 414 27.41 -13.58 -9.32
CA LEU A 414 26.71 -13.83 -10.58
C LEU A 414 26.63 -12.57 -11.45
N LEU A 415 26.23 -11.44 -10.87
CA LEU A 415 26.12 -10.17 -11.60
C LEU A 415 27.48 -9.62 -12.02
N ARG A 416 28.52 -9.82 -11.21
CA ARG A 416 29.89 -9.43 -11.55
C ARG A 416 30.43 -10.27 -12.70
N GLU A 417 30.23 -11.58 -12.66
CA GLU A 417 30.66 -12.48 -13.72
C GLU A 417 29.96 -12.13 -15.04
N ARG A 418 28.63 -11.94 -15.00
CA ARG A 418 27.84 -11.67 -16.19
C ARG A 418 28.06 -10.29 -16.81
N PHE A 419 28.13 -9.24 -15.98
CA PHE A 419 28.10 -7.84 -16.44
C PHE A 419 29.36 -7.04 -16.09
N GLY A 420 30.30 -7.60 -15.33
CA GLY A 420 31.45 -6.86 -14.80
C GLY A 420 31.07 -5.78 -13.78
N LYS A 421 29.87 -5.86 -13.17
CA LYS A 421 29.35 -4.87 -12.22
C LYS A 421 29.28 -5.45 -10.81
N VAL A 422 29.63 -4.64 -9.81
CA VAL A 422 29.59 -5.03 -8.39
C VAL A 422 28.45 -4.31 -7.69
N THR A 423 27.57 -5.08 -7.06
CA THR A 423 26.50 -4.54 -6.20
C THR A 423 27.05 -4.21 -4.80
N THR A 424 26.65 -3.06 -4.26
CA THR A 424 27.24 -2.53 -3.00
C THR A 424 26.23 -2.36 -1.88
N ARG A 425 24.94 -2.35 -2.16
CA ARG A 425 23.87 -2.06 -1.22
C ARG A 425 22.82 -3.16 -1.16
N HIS A 426 22.26 -3.36 0.02
CA HIS A 426 21.00 -4.09 0.16
C HIS A 426 19.83 -3.23 -0.32
N LEU A 427 18.64 -3.81 -0.37
CA LEU A 427 17.41 -3.10 -0.69
C LEU A 427 16.60 -2.84 0.58
N GLU A 428 15.77 -1.80 0.56
CA GLU A 428 14.82 -1.55 1.65
C GLU A 428 13.80 -2.68 1.72
N HIS A 429 13.52 -3.18 2.92
CA HIS A 429 12.56 -4.27 3.15
C HIS A 429 11.13 -3.74 3.02
N THR A 430 10.67 -3.65 1.78
CA THR A 430 9.39 -3.06 1.36
C THR A 430 8.81 -3.84 0.18
N ALA A 431 7.55 -3.61 -0.18
CA ALA A 431 6.99 -4.23 -1.37
C ALA A 431 7.80 -3.82 -2.61
N VAL A 432 8.18 -4.80 -3.43
CA VAL A 432 9.09 -4.58 -4.57
C VAL A 432 8.44 -4.90 -5.92
N PRO A 433 8.70 -4.10 -6.98
CA PRO A 433 8.15 -4.35 -8.29
C PRO A 433 8.94 -5.37 -9.10
N MET A 434 8.20 -6.28 -9.72
CA MET A 434 8.72 -7.41 -10.47
C MET A 434 8.04 -7.50 -11.85
N ARG A 435 8.77 -8.09 -12.80
CA ARG A 435 8.27 -8.44 -14.12
C ARG A 435 8.45 -9.93 -14.36
N LYS A 436 7.37 -10.61 -14.72
CA LYS A 436 7.35 -12.04 -14.99
C LYS A 436 8.31 -12.41 -16.13
N SER A 437 8.30 -11.65 -17.23
CA SER A 437 9.24 -11.87 -18.34
C SER A 437 10.72 -11.76 -17.94
N VAL A 438 11.06 -10.82 -17.06
CA VAL A 438 12.44 -10.64 -16.58
C VAL A 438 12.86 -11.76 -15.62
N LEU A 439 11.94 -12.27 -14.80
CA LEU A 439 12.20 -13.44 -13.96
C LEU A 439 12.42 -14.72 -14.78
N LEU A 440 11.61 -14.94 -15.81
CA LEU A 440 11.80 -16.08 -16.74
C LEU A 440 13.16 -16.00 -17.45
N GLU A 441 13.57 -14.80 -17.89
CA GLU A 441 14.90 -14.59 -18.47
C GLU A 441 16.02 -14.83 -17.45
N LEU A 442 15.85 -14.34 -16.21
CA LEU A 442 16.81 -14.51 -15.14
C LEU A 442 17.01 -15.98 -14.77
N GLU A 443 15.93 -16.76 -14.70
CA GLU A 443 15.97 -18.21 -14.49
C GLU A 443 16.69 -18.93 -15.63
N ALA A 444 16.40 -18.55 -16.89
CA ALA A 444 17.06 -19.14 -18.05
C ALA A 444 18.56 -18.79 -18.14
N GLU A 445 18.96 -17.63 -17.61
CA GLU A 445 20.36 -17.19 -17.57
C GLU A 445 21.14 -17.89 -16.45
N PHE A 446 20.52 -18.17 -15.30
CA PHE A 446 21.15 -18.80 -14.14
C PHE A 446 20.46 -20.12 -13.73
N PRO A 447 20.29 -21.10 -14.64
CA PRO A 447 19.44 -22.26 -14.41
C PRO A 447 19.95 -23.14 -13.27
N GLU A 448 21.27 -23.28 -13.12
CA GLU A 448 21.88 -24.07 -12.06
C GLU A 448 21.66 -23.44 -10.67
N ASP A 449 21.69 -22.11 -10.57
CA ASP A 449 21.47 -21.39 -9.31
C ASP A 449 20.00 -21.41 -8.88
N PHE A 450 19.09 -21.28 -9.84
CA PHE A 450 17.65 -21.45 -9.60
C PHE A 450 17.33 -22.87 -9.17
N ALA A 451 17.78 -23.88 -9.91
CA ALA A 451 17.52 -25.28 -9.58
C ALA A 451 18.10 -25.66 -8.20
N ARG A 452 19.33 -25.23 -7.90
CA ARG A 452 19.96 -25.45 -6.59
C ARG A 452 19.17 -24.79 -5.45
N THR A 453 18.75 -23.54 -5.64
CA THR A 453 18.01 -22.79 -4.61
C THR A 453 16.60 -23.36 -4.41
N ALA A 454 15.91 -23.73 -5.49
CA ALA A 454 14.61 -24.40 -5.43
C ALA A 454 14.69 -25.74 -4.68
N ALA A 455 15.79 -26.48 -4.85
CA ALA A 455 16.06 -27.74 -4.14
C ALA A 455 16.52 -27.57 -2.68
N SER A 456 16.88 -26.36 -2.24
CA SER A 456 17.30 -26.09 -0.87
C SER A 456 16.11 -26.08 0.09
N GLN A 457 15.98 -27.12 0.93
CA GLN A 457 14.92 -27.21 1.96
C GLN A 457 15.03 -26.14 3.06
N PHE A 458 16.25 -25.65 3.34
CA PHE A 458 16.53 -24.56 4.26
C PHE A 458 17.47 -23.56 3.62
N ARG A 459 17.50 -22.32 4.15
CA ARG A 459 18.42 -21.29 3.68
C ARG A 459 19.85 -21.82 3.70
N SER A 460 20.48 -21.76 2.54
CA SER A 460 21.85 -22.22 2.31
C SER A 460 22.77 -21.04 2.02
N ALA A 461 24.06 -21.20 2.33
CA ALA A 461 25.10 -20.24 1.97
C ALA A 461 25.31 -20.11 0.45
N THR A 462 24.65 -20.95 -0.35
CA THR A 462 24.72 -20.97 -1.81
C THR A 462 23.41 -20.54 -2.48
N ASP A 463 22.39 -20.17 -1.71
CA ASP A 463 21.13 -19.71 -2.28
C ASP A 463 21.29 -18.36 -2.99
N ILE A 464 20.48 -18.16 -4.02
CA ILE A 464 20.21 -16.83 -4.55
C ILE A 464 19.02 -16.21 -3.86
N SER A 465 19.07 -14.90 -3.64
CA SER A 465 17.93 -14.13 -3.16
C SER A 465 17.32 -13.40 -4.37
N VAL A 466 16.25 -13.98 -4.92
CA VAL A 466 15.68 -13.56 -6.22
C VAL A 466 14.93 -12.25 -6.10
N THR A 467 13.90 -12.21 -5.25
CA THR A 467 13.04 -11.04 -5.05
C THR A 467 13.76 -9.94 -4.28
N ASN A 468 14.71 -10.28 -3.41
CA ASN A 468 15.54 -9.32 -2.71
C ASN A 468 16.96 -9.31 -3.29
N SER A 469 17.31 -8.28 -4.07
CA SER A 469 18.61 -8.05 -4.73
C SER A 469 18.77 -8.60 -6.16
N LEU A 470 18.75 -9.92 -6.42
CA LEU A 470 19.20 -10.45 -7.73
C LEU A 470 18.41 -9.89 -8.91
N TYR A 471 17.09 -9.99 -8.86
CA TYR A 471 16.21 -9.47 -9.91
C TYR A 471 16.43 -7.98 -10.14
N HIS A 472 16.47 -7.18 -9.07
CA HIS A 472 16.51 -5.72 -9.17
C HIS A 472 17.80 -5.22 -9.81
N TYR A 473 18.94 -5.78 -9.39
CA TYR A 473 20.21 -5.40 -9.99
C TYR A 473 20.40 -5.97 -11.39
N TYR A 474 19.87 -7.18 -11.70
CA TYR A 474 19.84 -7.69 -13.07
C TYR A 474 19.00 -6.80 -13.99
N ALA A 475 17.80 -6.42 -13.55
CA ALA A 475 16.93 -5.51 -14.27
C ALA A 475 17.57 -4.13 -14.43
N LEU A 476 18.29 -3.63 -13.41
CA LEU A 476 19.03 -2.37 -13.49
C LEU A 476 20.15 -2.44 -14.54
N THR A 477 21.02 -3.46 -14.49
CA THR A 477 22.16 -3.57 -15.41
C THR A 477 21.74 -3.81 -16.86
N THR A 478 20.53 -4.33 -17.06
CA THR A 478 19.93 -4.53 -18.39
C THR A 478 18.98 -3.41 -18.83
N GLY A 479 18.91 -2.29 -18.08
CA GLY A 479 18.14 -1.11 -18.47
C GLY A 479 16.63 -1.22 -18.29
N ARG A 480 16.15 -2.18 -17.48
CA ARG A 480 14.73 -2.48 -17.22
C ARG A 480 14.28 -2.10 -15.80
N ALA A 481 15.20 -1.62 -14.96
CA ALA A 481 14.90 -1.02 -13.67
C ALA A 481 15.65 0.30 -13.45
N VAL A 482 15.15 1.10 -12.53
CA VAL A 482 15.81 2.30 -11.99
C VAL A 482 15.67 2.36 -10.47
N GLU A 483 16.53 3.13 -9.81
CA GLU A 483 16.40 3.42 -8.38
C GLU A 483 15.21 4.36 -8.13
N GLN A 484 14.42 4.04 -7.10
CA GLN A 484 13.37 4.88 -6.55
C GLN A 484 13.92 5.70 -5.38
N THR A 485 14.09 7.00 -5.59
CA THR A 485 14.70 7.92 -4.61
C THR A 485 13.70 8.83 -3.89
N GLN A 486 12.42 8.81 -4.30
CA GLN A 486 11.37 9.67 -3.74
C GLN A 486 10.50 8.95 -2.70
N ALA A 487 10.53 7.61 -2.68
CA ALA A 487 9.77 6.82 -1.73
C ALA A 487 10.32 6.98 -0.31
N ARG A 488 9.43 7.04 0.67
CA ARG A 488 9.77 7.09 2.10
C ARG A 488 9.46 5.76 2.75
N SER A 489 10.49 5.01 3.11
CA SER A 489 10.38 3.75 3.86
C SER A 489 10.82 3.92 5.31
N LEU A 490 10.32 3.04 6.17
CA LEU A 490 10.79 2.91 7.55
C LEU A 490 10.87 1.45 7.98
N TYR A 491 12.06 1.00 8.34
CA TYR A 491 12.27 -0.28 9.01
C TYR A 491 12.20 -0.12 10.53
N ILE A 492 11.36 -0.91 11.19
CA ILE A 492 11.26 -0.96 12.65
C ILE A 492 11.60 -2.39 13.09
N GLU A 493 12.69 -2.52 13.84
CA GLU A 493 13.02 -3.75 14.55
C GLU A 493 12.17 -3.85 15.83
N THR A 494 11.13 -4.66 15.80
CA THR A 494 10.06 -4.77 16.81
C THR A 494 10.55 -5.25 18.18
N THR A 495 11.71 -5.91 18.23
CA THR A 495 12.31 -6.49 19.44
C THR A 495 13.09 -5.47 20.28
N LEU A 496 13.27 -4.25 19.80
CA LEU A 496 13.99 -3.18 20.51
C LEU A 496 13.06 -2.30 21.33
N LYS A 497 13.54 -1.73 22.45
CA LYS A 497 12.75 -0.75 23.24
C LYS A 497 12.39 0.49 22.42
N LEU A 498 13.25 0.89 21.48
CA LEU A 498 13.04 2.04 20.60
C LEU A 498 11.83 1.84 19.67
N ALA A 499 11.48 0.60 19.33
CA ALA A 499 10.38 0.26 18.43
C ALA A 499 9.05 0.84 18.91
N LEU A 500 8.77 0.77 20.22
CA LEU A 500 7.56 1.32 20.84
C LEU A 500 7.40 2.82 20.54
N ARG A 501 8.50 3.57 20.56
CA ARG A 501 8.50 5.00 20.24
C ARG A 501 8.37 5.25 18.74
N GLN A 502 9.02 4.43 17.91
CA GLN A 502 8.95 4.52 16.45
C GLN A 502 7.54 4.24 15.94
N MET A 503 6.90 3.15 16.37
CA MET A 503 5.52 2.81 16.03
C MET A 503 4.53 3.91 16.46
N ASN A 504 4.67 4.43 17.69
CA ASN A 504 3.86 5.55 18.15
C ASN A 504 4.04 6.83 17.31
N LYS A 505 5.27 7.13 16.88
CA LYS A 505 5.56 8.28 16.02
C LYS A 505 4.98 8.05 14.62
N LEU A 506 5.17 6.86 14.05
CA LEU A 506 4.66 6.47 12.75
C LEU A 506 3.14 6.56 12.71
N ARG A 507 2.43 6.03 13.72
CA ARG A 507 0.96 6.12 13.83
C ARG A 507 0.45 7.55 13.87
N LYS A 508 1.15 8.44 14.56
CA LYS A 508 0.77 9.86 14.68
C LYS A 508 1.04 10.65 13.39
N ARG A 509 2.13 10.35 12.68
CA ARG A 509 2.57 11.10 11.50
C ARG A 509 2.02 10.56 10.19
N ARG A 510 1.91 9.24 10.06
CA ARG A 510 1.53 8.50 8.84
C ARG A 510 2.24 9.04 7.60
N ASP A 511 3.54 9.28 7.75
CA ASP A 511 4.37 10.02 6.78
C ASP A 511 5.36 9.12 6.03
N GLN A 512 5.07 7.83 5.94
CA GLN A 512 5.86 6.84 5.21
C GLN A 512 4.98 6.20 4.12
N ASP A 513 5.55 6.01 2.93
CA ASP A 513 4.91 5.27 1.83
C ASP A 513 4.76 3.80 2.19
N MET A 514 5.82 3.23 2.76
CA MET A 514 5.88 1.85 3.20
C MET A 514 6.63 1.75 4.52
N PHE A 515 6.39 0.69 5.28
CA PHE A 515 7.18 0.38 6.47
C PHE A 515 7.22 -1.12 6.71
N CYS A 516 8.21 -1.55 7.48
CA CYS A 516 8.42 -2.93 7.87
C CYS A 516 8.44 -3.05 9.39
N LEU A 517 7.80 -4.09 9.93
CA LEU A 517 7.85 -4.48 11.33
C LEU A 517 8.47 -5.87 11.45
N ASN A 518 9.77 -5.96 11.68
CA ASN A 518 10.46 -7.26 11.68
C ASN A 518 11.20 -7.52 13.01
N ASP A 519 11.26 -8.79 13.40
CA ASP A 519 11.89 -9.24 14.63
C ASP A 519 13.42 -9.31 14.48
N GLY A 520 14.15 -8.78 15.46
CA GLY A 520 15.60 -8.90 15.55
C GLY A 520 16.06 -10.14 16.31
N SER A 521 17.34 -10.48 16.16
CA SER A 521 17.95 -11.64 16.83
C SER A 521 18.29 -11.40 18.30
N PHE A 522 18.29 -10.15 18.77
CA PHE A 522 18.73 -9.77 20.12
C PHE A 522 17.66 -8.90 20.82
N PRO A 523 16.61 -9.51 21.40
CA PRO A 523 15.49 -8.76 21.96
C PRO A 523 15.84 -7.98 23.24
N GLU A 524 15.36 -6.74 23.33
CA GLU A 524 15.46 -5.87 24.52
C GLU A 524 14.15 -5.80 25.33
N ILE A 525 13.03 -6.24 24.74
CA ILE A 525 11.69 -6.30 25.35
C ILE A 525 11.19 -7.74 25.36
N SER A 526 10.28 -8.06 26.29
CA SER A 526 9.65 -9.38 26.33
C SER A 526 8.71 -9.58 25.14
N ASP A 527 8.49 -10.84 24.79
CA ASP A 527 7.57 -11.23 23.71
C ASP A 527 6.13 -10.74 23.95
N GLU A 528 5.68 -10.74 25.21
CA GLU A 528 4.36 -10.25 25.60
C GLU A 528 4.21 -8.75 25.33
N VAL A 529 5.23 -7.96 25.70
CA VAL A 529 5.25 -6.52 25.45
C VAL A 529 5.32 -6.22 23.95
N ARG A 530 6.16 -6.97 23.21
CA ARG A 530 6.25 -6.85 21.75
C ARG A 530 4.90 -7.12 21.10
N ARG A 531 4.30 -8.27 21.41
CA ARG A 531 3.03 -8.71 20.82
C ARG A 531 1.94 -7.67 21.05
N ALA A 532 1.72 -7.28 22.31
CA ALA A 532 0.71 -6.28 22.65
C ALA A 532 0.93 -4.97 21.89
N ALA A 533 2.18 -4.48 21.80
CA ALA A 533 2.48 -3.23 21.12
C ALA A 533 2.31 -3.30 19.60
N VAL A 534 2.70 -4.41 18.96
CA VAL A 534 2.54 -4.62 17.52
C VAL A 534 1.06 -4.80 17.17
N THR A 535 0.32 -5.63 17.91
CA THR A 535 -1.13 -5.81 17.73
C THR A 535 -1.85 -4.47 17.86
N GLU A 536 -1.63 -3.74 18.95
CA GLU A 536 -2.26 -2.44 19.18
C GLU A 536 -1.91 -1.45 18.06
N PHE A 537 -0.65 -1.43 17.62
CA PHE A 537 -0.23 -0.57 16.52
C PHE A 537 -0.96 -0.93 15.23
N LEU A 538 -1.01 -2.21 14.84
CA LEU A 538 -1.61 -2.66 13.58
C LEU A 538 -3.13 -2.46 13.57
N GLU A 539 -3.83 -2.75 14.67
CA GLU A 539 -5.26 -2.47 14.84
C GLU A 539 -5.57 -0.98 14.67
N GLN A 540 -4.75 -0.12 15.27
CA GLN A 540 -4.92 1.32 15.17
C GLN A 540 -4.45 1.87 13.80
N TYR A 541 -3.49 1.22 13.15
CA TYR A 541 -2.95 1.71 11.87
C TYR A 541 -3.86 1.34 10.71
N PHE A 542 -4.41 0.12 10.73
CA PHE A 542 -5.27 -0.48 9.70
C PHE A 542 -6.63 -0.92 10.28
N PRO A 543 -7.44 0.04 10.76
CA PRO A 543 -8.69 -0.26 11.45
C PRO A 543 -9.81 -0.74 10.51
N ILE A 544 -9.66 -0.58 9.20
CA ILE A 544 -10.72 -0.85 8.23
C ILE A 544 -10.68 -2.32 7.85
N VAL A 545 -11.76 -3.04 8.16
CA VAL A 545 -11.96 -4.44 7.78
C VAL A 545 -12.02 -4.55 6.25
N ALA A 546 -11.18 -5.43 5.68
CA ALA A 546 -11.14 -5.68 4.26
C ALA A 546 -12.25 -6.69 3.83
N PRO A 547 -12.71 -6.64 2.56
CA PRO A 547 -13.85 -7.44 2.10
C PRO A 547 -13.61 -8.96 2.07
N TRP A 548 -12.35 -9.40 2.15
CA TRP A 548 -11.95 -10.81 2.25
C TRP A 548 -11.87 -11.30 3.70
N GLU A 549 -12.21 -10.49 4.69
CA GLU A 549 -12.31 -10.95 6.08
C GLU A 549 -13.72 -11.50 6.36
N ARG A 550 -13.80 -12.61 7.10
CA ARG A 550 -15.10 -13.23 7.45
C ARG A 550 -16.03 -12.28 8.20
N GLU A 551 -15.48 -11.38 9.01
CA GLU A 551 -16.22 -10.31 9.71
C GLU A 551 -16.98 -9.39 8.73
N ALA A 552 -16.37 -9.05 7.60
CA ALA A 552 -17.01 -8.25 6.56
C ALA A 552 -18.15 -9.01 5.85
N GLN A 553 -17.98 -10.31 5.63
CA GLN A 553 -19.02 -11.13 4.98
C GLN A 553 -20.23 -11.35 5.90
N ALA A 554 -19.99 -11.54 7.21
CA ALA A 554 -21.05 -11.74 8.20
C ALA A 554 -21.97 -10.51 8.34
N THR A 555 -21.40 -9.30 8.26
CA THR A 555 -22.15 -8.04 8.35
C THR A 555 -23.05 -7.80 7.12
N VAL A 556 -22.63 -8.23 5.93
CA VAL A 556 -23.46 -8.16 4.71
C VAL A 556 -24.66 -9.10 4.77
N SER A 557 -24.51 -10.29 5.36
CA SER A 557 -25.60 -11.27 5.51
C SER A 557 -26.61 -10.97 6.63
N GLY A 558 -26.31 -10.03 7.53
CA GLY A 558 -27.10 -9.75 8.74
C GLY A 558 -28.11 -8.59 8.66
N THR A 559 -28.21 -7.89 7.53
CA THR A 559 -29.07 -6.69 7.40
C THR A 559 -30.35 -7.01 6.61
N PRO A 560 -31.57 -6.84 7.17
CA PRO A 560 -32.79 -6.91 6.37
C PRO A 560 -32.79 -5.76 5.35
N ALA A 561 -33.14 -6.07 4.10
CA ALA A 561 -33.13 -5.13 2.98
C ALA A 561 -33.92 -3.84 3.28
N ALA A 562 -33.22 -2.80 3.72
CA ALA A 562 -33.60 -1.41 3.49
C ALA A 562 -33.06 -1.04 2.11
N THR A 563 -33.93 -0.48 1.28
CA THR A 563 -33.65 -0.06 -0.10
C THR A 563 -32.58 1.03 -0.14
N ASP A 564 -31.32 0.62 -0.18
CA ASP A 564 -30.19 1.38 -0.71
C ASP A 564 -29.36 0.40 -1.54
N SER A 565 -29.82 0.13 -2.76
CA SER A 565 -29.10 -0.70 -3.72
C SER A 565 -27.93 0.10 -4.31
N VAL A 566 -26.84 0.18 -3.57
CA VAL A 566 -25.50 0.33 -4.15
C VAL A 566 -24.76 -0.95 -3.83
N SER A 567 -24.82 -1.91 -4.74
CA SER A 567 -23.91 -3.05 -4.72
C SER A 567 -22.48 -2.51 -4.73
N PRO A 568 -21.58 -2.99 -3.84
CA PRO A 568 -20.16 -2.74 -3.99
C PRO A 568 -19.66 -3.63 -5.14
N GLY A 569 -19.99 -3.22 -6.37
CA GLY A 569 -19.30 -3.68 -7.56
C GLY A 569 -17.89 -3.12 -7.49
N ALA A 570 -16.92 -3.99 -7.25
CA ALA A 570 -15.50 -3.69 -7.38
C ALA A 570 -15.14 -3.46 -8.87
N GLU A 571 -15.72 -2.43 -9.48
CA GLU A 571 -15.16 -1.78 -10.66
C GLU A 571 -14.32 -0.62 -10.18
N PHE A 572 -13.06 -0.91 -9.84
CA PHE A 572 -12.03 0.10 -10.04
C PHE A 572 -12.03 0.36 -11.54
N ALA A 573 -12.61 1.49 -11.94
CA ALA A 573 -12.61 1.94 -13.31
C ALA A 573 -11.16 2.04 -13.78
N ARG A 574 -10.73 1.00 -14.47
CA ARG A 574 -9.66 1.09 -15.44
C ARG A 574 -10.27 1.79 -16.63
N PHE A 575 -9.64 2.89 -17.00
CA PHE A 575 -10.02 3.65 -18.16
C PHE A 575 -10.03 2.74 -19.40
N GLY A 576 -11.22 2.60 -20.00
CA GLY A 576 -11.43 2.11 -21.35
C GLY A 576 -11.35 0.60 -21.58
N ARG A 577 -12.48 -0.11 -21.43
CA ARG A 577 -12.86 -1.17 -22.38
C ARG A 577 -14.36 -1.24 -22.58
N GLU A 578 -14.85 -0.42 -23.51
CA GLU A 578 -15.96 -0.80 -24.39
C GLU A 578 -15.86 0.05 -25.68
N GLY A 579 -15.08 -0.47 -26.63
CA GLY A 579 -14.91 0.10 -27.98
C GLY A 579 -15.31 -0.94 -29.02
N GLN A 580 -16.43 -0.68 -29.68
CA GLN A 580 -17.14 -1.48 -30.67
C GLN A 580 -16.23 -2.18 -31.70
N SER A 581 -16.34 -3.51 -31.80
CA SER A 581 -15.82 -4.25 -32.96
C SER A 581 -16.72 -4.01 -34.17
N HIS A 582 -16.32 -3.12 -35.07
CA HIS A 582 -16.89 -3.10 -36.41
C HIS A 582 -16.34 -4.29 -37.21
N ARG A 583 -17.18 -5.33 -37.37
CA ARG A 583 -17.03 -6.33 -38.43
C ARG A 583 -16.94 -5.61 -39.78
N ARG A 584 -15.84 -5.79 -40.51
CA ARG A 584 -15.84 -5.68 -41.97
C ARG A 584 -15.70 -7.08 -42.57
N ILE A 585 -16.79 -7.52 -43.16
CA ILE A 585 -16.85 -8.59 -44.14
C ILE A 585 -16.52 -7.94 -45.49
N SER A 586 -15.54 -8.48 -46.21
CA SER A 586 -15.58 -8.55 -47.68
C SER A 586 -14.62 -9.66 -48.13
N ALA A 587 -15.22 -10.71 -48.67
CA ALA A 587 -14.57 -11.78 -49.41
C ALA A 587 -14.46 -11.39 -50.90
N GLU A 588 -13.69 -12.23 -51.61
CA GLU A 588 -13.57 -12.38 -53.08
C GLU A 588 -12.66 -11.36 -53.80
N SER A 589 -11.81 -11.72 -54.78
CA SER A 589 -11.49 -12.99 -55.46
C SER A 589 -10.31 -12.74 -56.45
N GLY A 590 -9.69 -13.83 -56.94
CA GLY A 590 -8.91 -13.87 -58.21
C GLY A 590 -7.39 -13.84 -58.05
N GLU A 591 -6.69 -14.98 -57.99
CA GLU A 591 -6.22 -15.85 -59.09
C GLU A 591 -4.89 -15.45 -59.77
N LEU A 592 -3.97 -16.43 -59.72
CA LEU A 592 -3.07 -16.94 -60.78
C LEU A 592 -1.64 -16.39 -60.99
N ALA A 593 -0.80 -17.38 -61.34
CA ALA A 593 0.60 -17.40 -61.81
C ALA A 593 1.69 -17.20 -60.73
N GLY A 594 2.60 -18.13 -60.44
CA GLY A 594 3.14 -19.25 -61.23
C GLY A 594 4.50 -18.86 -61.80
N ALA A 595 5.60 -19.29 -61.17
CA ALA A 595 6.88 -19.63 -61.82
C ALA A 595 7.93 -20.05 -60.77
N ALA A 596 8.66 -21.11 -61.09
CA ALA A 596 9.70 -21.74 -60.30
C ALA A 596 11.12 -21.31 -60.76
N VAL A 597 12.12 -21.83 -60.03
CA VAL A 597 13.56 -21.97 -60.38
C VAL A 597 14.38 -20.67 -60.16
N ALA A 598 15.54 -20.63 -59.49
CA ALA A 598 16.71 -21.51 -59.54
C ALA A 598 17.61 -21.44 -58.29
N ILE A 599 18.33 -22.55 -58.09
CA ILE A 599 19.48 -22.78 -57.21
C ILE A 599 20.75 -22.13 -57.80
N ALA A 600 21.62 -21.55 -56.98
CA ALA A 600 23.09 -21.57 -57.22
C ALA A 600 23.90 -21.30 -55.94
N LEU A 601 24.90 -22.16 -55.75
CA LEU A 601 25.91 -22.26 -54.69
C LEU A 601 27.13 -21.33 -54.94
N GLY A 602 27.95 -21.12 -53.91
CA GLY A 602 29.38 -20.75 -54.02
C GLY A 602 29.86 -19.86 -52.87
N GLN A 603 30.31 -20.42 -51.75
CA GLN A 603 31.71 -20.74 -51.40
C GLN A 603 32.66 -19.54 -51.18
N ALA A 604 33.28 -19.55 -50.00
CA ALA A 604 34.28 -18.64 -49.47
C ALA A 604 35.64 -18.72 -50.19
N PRO A 605 36.58 -17.81 -49.86
CA PRO A 605 37.78 -18.29 -49.16
C PRO A 605 38.29 -17.38 -48.02
N ARG A 606 38.92 -18.01 -47.03
CA ARG A 606 39.92 -17.47 -46.07
C ARG A 606 41.33 -17.60 -46.68
N PRO A 607 42.44 -17.19 -46.02
CA PRO A 607 42.69 -16.03 -45.15
C PRO A 607 44.00 -15.28 -45.54
N ALA A 608 44.29 -14.18 -44.84
CA ALA A 608 45.63 -13.77 -44.41
C ALA A 608 45.51 -13.08 -43.05
#